data_AF-A0A377J0S1-F1
#
_entry.id   AF-A0A377J0S1-F1
#
_cell.length_a   1.000
_cell.length_b   1.000
_cell.length_c   1.000
_cell.angle_alpha   90.00
_cell.angle_beta   90.00
_cell.angle_gamma   90.00
#
_symmetry.space_group_name_H-M   'P 1'
#
loop_
_entity.id
_entity.type
_entity.pdbx_description
1 polymer ?
#
loop_
_entity_poly.entity_id
_entity_poly.type
_entity_poly.pdbx_seq_one_letter_code
_entity_poly.pdbx_strand_id
1 'polypeptide(L)' 'MFDIHLTHEQQQKAVEQIQQLMAQGISSGEAIQIVAKALREIHGKAENEKTREK' A
#
# COMPACT_ATOMS: atom_id res chain seq x y z
N MET A 1 4.40 -19.66 -7.08
CA MET A 1 3.39 -18.59 -6.93
C MET A 1 3.89 -17.76 -5.76
N PHE A 2 4.60 -16.66 -6.04
CA PHE A 2 5.17 -15.82 -4.98
C PHE A 2 4.03 -15.02 -4.37
N ASP A 3 3.58 -15.52 -3.23
CA ASP A 3 2.57 -14.93 -2.39
C ASP A 3 3.06 -13.56 -1.90
N ILE A 4 2.65 -12.54 -2.65
CA ILE A 4 2.76 -11.11 -2.34
C ILE A 4 1.77 -10.81 -1.19
N HIS A 5 1.94 -11.45 -0.04
CA HIS A 5 1.07 -11.19 1.10
C HIS A 5 1.55 -9.88 1.71
N LEU A 6 0.95 -8.79 1.23
CA LEU A 6 0.71 -7.63 2.09
C LEU A 6 0.31 -8.16 3.47
N THR A 7 0.94 -7.66 4.52
CA THR A 7 0.51 -8.00 5.88
C THR A 7 -0.98 -7.65 6.03
N HIS A 8 -1.71 -8.33 6.92
CA HIS A 8 -3.12 -8.00 7.17
C HIS A 8 -3.32 -6.50 7.44
N GLU A 9 -2.34 -5.84 8.07
CA GLU A 9 -2.34 -4.40 8.29
C GLU A 9 -2.19 -3.59 6.99
N GLN A 10 -1.34 -4.01 6.06
CA GLN A 10 -1.20 -3.35 4.76
C GLN A 10 -2.44 -3.54 3.89
N GLN A 11 -3.07 -4.71 3.94
CA GLN A 11 -4.35 -4.94 3.26
C GLN A 11 -5.44 -4.03 3.82
N GLN A 12 -5.53 -3.91 5.15
CA GLN A 12 -6.46 -3.00 5.81
C GLN A 12 -6.23 -1.54 5.39
N LYS A 13 -4.98 -1.05 5.47
CA LYS A 13 -4.61 0.31 5.01
C LYS A 13 -4.94 0.55 3.54
N ALA A 14 -4.72 -0.45 2.69
CA ALA A 14 -5.02 -0.36 1.27
C ALA A 14 -6.54 -0.19 1.04
N VAL A 15 -7.37 -0.96 1.76
CA VAL A 15 -8.83 -0.87 1.67
C VAL A 15 -9.35 0.47 2.20
N GLU A 16 -8.83 0.94 3.34
CA GLU A 16 -9.18 2.26 3.88
C GLU A 16 -8.84 3.39 2.90
N GLN A 17 -7.63 3.38 2.32
CA GLN A 17 -7.25 4.41 1.35
C GLN A 17 -8.13 4.37 0.10
N ILE A 18 -8.45 3.19 -0.43
CA ILE A 18 -9.36 3.09 -1.57
C ILE A 18 -10.73 3.68 -1.22
N GLN A 19 -11.28 3.37 -0.03
CA GLN A 19 -12.56 3.94 0.41
C GLN A 19 -12.50 5.46 0.59
N GLN A 20 -11.43 6.00 1.17
CA GLN A 20 -11.23 7.44 1.31
C GLN A 20 -11.12 8.14 -0.04
N LEU A 21 -10.44 7.54 -1.01
CA LEU A 21 -10.31 8.09 -2.36
C LEU A 21 -11.65 8.04 -3.10
N MET A 22 -12.40 6.94 -2.98
CA MET A 22 -13.76 6.86 -3.53
C MET A 22 -14.72 7.87 -2.89
N ALA A 23 -14.61 8.13 -1.59
CA ALA A 23 -15.39 9.16 -0.90
C ALA A 23 -15.06 10.58 -1.39
N GLN A 24 -13.85 10.81 -1.89
CA GLN A 24 -13.42 12.05 -2.54
C GLN A 24 -13.88 12.14 -4.01
N GLY A 25 -14.56 11.12 -4.54
CA GLY A 25 -15.00 11.06 -5.93
C GLY A 25 -13.96 10.52 -6.90
N ILE A 26 -12.85 9.94 -6.41
CA ILE A 26 -11.83 9.32 -7.25
C ILE A 26 -12.33 7.96 -7.73
N SER A 27 -12.09 7.67 -9.01
CA SER A 27 -12.47 6.38 -9.60
C SER A 27 -11.72 5.22 -8.94
N SER A 28 -12.37 4.07 -8.82
CA SER A 28 -11.77 2.89 -8.18
C SER A 28 -10.45 2.47 -8.84
N GLY A 29 -10.30 2.65 -10.15
CA GLY A 29 -9.06 2.33 -10.87
C GLY A 29 -7.90 3.25 -10.50
N GLU A 30 -8.17 4.55 -10.38
CA GLU A 30 -7.17 5.55 -9.98
C GLU A 30 -6.81 5.41 -8.50
N ALA A 31 -7.80 5.10 -7.65
CA ALA A 31 -7.60 4.82 -6.24
C ALA A 31 -6.67 3.61 -6.02
N ILE A 32 -6.86 2.53 -6.78
CA ILE A 32 -5.98 1.36 -6.74
C ILE A 32 -4.55 1.71 -7.16
N GLN A 33 -4.36 2.55 -8.19
CA GLN A 33 -3.02 2.98 -8.62
C GLN A 33 -2.29 3.76 -7.52
N ILE A 34 -2.98 4.70 -6.86
CA ILE A 34 -2.44 5.50 -5.76
C ILE A 34 -2.01 4.58 -4.61
N VAL A 35 -2.87 3.63 -4.21
CA VAL A 35 -2.57 2.69 -3.14
C VAL A 35 -1.46 1.72 -3.50
N ALA A 36 -1.44 1.19 -4.73
CA ALA A 36 -0.35 0.33 -5.21
C ALA A 36 1.00 1.06 -5.26
N LYS A 37 1.00 2.37 -5.48
CA LYS A 37 2.21 3.20 -5.39
C LYS A 37 2.63 3.39 -3.92
N ALA A 38 1.70 3.75 -3.05
CA ALA A 38 1.96 3.92 -1.62
C ALA A 38 2.49 2.63 -0.96
N LEU A 39 1.91 1.47 -1.30
CA LEU A 39 2.37 0.18 -0.82
C LEU A 39 3.80 -0.15 -1.27
N ARG A 40 4.15 0.15 -2.52
CA ARG A 40 5.52 -0.01 -3.04
C ARG A 40 6.52 0.88 -2.33
N GLU A 41 6.15 2.13 -2.03
CA GLU A 41 7.02 3.05 -1.26
C GLU A 41 7.22 2.57 0.18
N ILE A 42 6.17 2.05 0.83
CA ILE A 42 6.25 1.50 2.18
C ILE A 42 7.13 0.24 2.22
N HIS A 43 6.94 -0.70 1.28
CA HIS A 43 7.79 -1.89 1.18
C HIS A 43 9.25 -1.55 0.85
N GLY A 44 9.48 -0.65 -0.10
CA GLY A 44 10.83 -0.23 -0.48
C GLY A 44 11.58 0.51 0.62
N LYS A 45 10.86 1.25 1.48
CA LYS A 45 11.46 1.89 2.67
C LYS A 45 11.68 0.90 3.82
N ALA A 46 10.75 -0.02 4.05
CA ALA A 46 10.87 -1.04 5.11
C ALA A 46 12.12 -1.94 4.93
N GLU A 47 12.51 -2.24 3.68
CA GLU A 47 13.74 -2.97 3.39
C GLU A 47 15.02 -2.13 3.65
N ASN A 48 14.97 -0.82 3.43
CA ASN A 48 16.12 0.08 3.61
C ASN A 48 16.36 0.43 5.09
N GLU A 49 15.30 0.61 5.87
CA GLU A 49 15.41 0.96 7.29
C GLU A 49 15.88 -0.22 8.14
N LYS A 50 15.49 -1.46 7.80
CA LYS A 50 15.97 -2.68 8.48
C LYS A 50 17.47 -2.95 8.28
N THR A 51 18.10 -2.31 7.29
CA THR A 51 19.52 -2.50 6.98
C THR A 51 20.42 -1.50 7.74
N ARG A 52 19.88 -0.44 8.34
CA ARG A 52 20.66 0.61 9.03
C ARG A 52 20.87 0.39 10.54
N GLU A 53 20.30 -0.66 11.11
CA GLU A 53 20.47 -1.05 12.53
C GLU A 53 21.38 -2.28 12.73
N LYS A 54 22.29 -2.58 11.80
CA LYS A 54 23.31 -3.63 11.97
C LYS A 54 24.73 -3.09 11.98
#